data_AF-A0A9P5PNN0-F1
#
_entry.id   AF-A0A9P5PNN0-F1
#
_cell.length_a   1.000
_cell.length_b   1.000
_cell.length_c   1.000
_cell.angle_alpha   90.00
_cell.angle_beta   90.00
_cell.angle_gamma   90.00
#
_symmetry.space_group_name_H-M   'P 1'
#
loop_
_entity.id
_entity.type
_entity.pdbx_description
1 polymer ?
#
loop_
_entity_poly.entity_id
_entity_poly.type
_entity_poly.pdbx_seq_one_letter_code
_entity_poly.pdbx_strand_id
1 'polypeptide(L)'
;MTTYSGNCHCGLIKFTVTLPGSIYDQVIANCNCSLCARNGSLYIYFQKKEEVKYFSGEADLKSYNADLGSNKRYLEHMFCPQCGSYTGWKCLEPPFELLPGVER
;
A
#
# COMPACT_ATOMS: atom_id res chain seq x y z
N MET A 1 -0.96 10.60 -17.08
CA MET A 1 -1.59 9.89 -15.96
C MET A 1 -2.42 8.76 -16.53
N THR A 2 -2.30 7.56 -15.99
CA THR A 2 -3.07 6.38 -16.44
C THR A 2 -3.72 5.73 -15.24
N THR A 3 -5.01 5.41 -15.35
CA THR A 3 -5.80 4.82 -14.26
C THR A 3 -5.97 3.33 -14.49
N TYR A 4 -5.68 2.54 -13.46
CA TYR A 4 -5.80 1.09 -13.43
C TYR A 4 -6.86 0.69 -12.42
N SER A 5 -7.66 -0.33 -12.75
CA SER A 5 -8.63 -0.92 -11.82
C SER A 5 -8.02 -2.12 -11.12
N GLY A 6 -8.35 -2.30 -9.84
CA GLY A 6 -7.97 -3.45 -9.03
C GLY A 6 -9.09 -3.86 -8.09
N ASN A 7 -9.05 -5.11 -7.65
CA ASN A 7 -9.99 -5.64 -6.66
C ASN A 7 -9.34 -6.74 -5.81
N CYS A 8 -9.89 -6.98 -4.62
CA CYS A 8 -9.55 -8.17 -3.84
C CYS A 8 -10.05 -9.45 -4.53
N HIS A 9 -9.59 -10.62 -4.10
CA HIS A 9 -9.93 -11.90 -4.75
C HIS A 9 -11.45 -12.15 -4.85
N CYS A 10 -12.21 -11.85 -3.81
CA CYS A 10 -13.68 -12.04 -3.83
C CYS A 10 -14.45 -10.90 -4.52
N GLY A 11 -13.78 -9.80 -4.89
CA GLY A 11 -14.39 -8.65 -5.54
C GLY A 11 -15.18 -7.70 -4.63
N LEU A 12 -15.22 -7.94 -3.31
CA LEU A 12 -15.85 -7.04 -2.34
C LEU A 12 -15.20 -5.64 -2.34
N ILE A 13 -13.88 -5.63 -2.25
CA ILE A 13 -13.06 -4.40 -2.29
C ILE A 13 -12.70 -4.13 -3.74
N LYS A 14 -13.07 -2.96 -4.26
CA LYS A 14 -12.70 -2.50 -5.60
C LYS A 14 -12.19 -1.08 -5.55
N PHE A 15 -11.09 -0.83 -6.25
CA PHE A 15 -10.41 0.44 -6.25
C PHE A 15 -9.77 0.73 -7.59
N THR A 16 -9.48 2.00 -7.82
CA THR A 16 -8.64 2.44 -8.93
C THR A 16 -7.36 3.07 -8.39
N VAL A 17 -6.25 2.86 -9.10
CA VAL A 17 -4.97 3.55 -8.83
C VAL A 17 -4.60 4.36 -10.07
N THR A 18 -4.25 5.63 -9.88
CA THR A 18 -3.78 6.51 -10.95
C THR A 18 -2.27 6.71 -10.83
N LEU A 19 -1.54 6.38 -11.89
CA LEU A 19 -0.08 6.40 -11.91
C LEU A 19 0.46 7.37 -12.99
N PRO A 20 1.65 7.94 -12.79
CA PRO A 20 2.32 8.70 -13.83
C PRO A 20 2.89 7.74 -14.90
N GLY A 21 2.23 7.64 -16.06
CA GLY A 21 2.69 6.84 -17.18
C GLY A 21 2.13 5.41 -17.19
N SER A 22 2.84 4.48 -17.82
CA SER A 22 2.44 3.07 -17.86
C SER A 22 2.75 2.38 -16.52
N ILE A 23 1.98 1.36 -16.16
CA ILE A 23 2.28 0.51 -15.00
C ILE A 23 3.62 -0.23 -15.18
N TYR A 24 3.98 -0.51 -16.44
CA TYR A 24 5.24 -1.17 -16.80
C TYR A 24 6.46 -0.26 -16.64
N ASP A 25 6.27 1.06 -16.55
CA ASP A 25 7.36 2.03 -16.34
C ASP A 25 7.62 2.31 -14.85
N GLN A 26 6.80 1.74 -13.95
CA GLN A 26 6.89 2.01 -12.52
C GLN A 26 8.00 1.18 -11.87
N VAL A 27 8.60 1.75 -10.82
CA VAL A 27 9.53 1.02 -9.96
C VAL A 27 8.74 0.03 -9.11
N ILE A 28 9.02 -1.27 -9.32
CA ILE A 28 8.48 -2.35 -8.50
C ILE A 28 9.33 -2.52 -7.26
N ALA A 29 8.70 -2.41 -6.10
CA ALA A 29 9.31 -2.64 -4.82
C ALA A 29 9.07 -4.06 -4.33
N ASN A 30 10.15 -4.76 -4.03
CA ASN A 30 10.15 -6.08 -3.41
C ASN A 30 10.85 -5.98 -2.05
N CYS A 31 10.07 -5.72 -1.01
CA CYS A 31 10.58 -5.52 0.33
C CYS A 31 10.78 -6.87 1.04
N ASN A 32 11.89 -7.00 1.76
CA ASN A 32 12.28 -8.22 2.47
C ASN A 32 11.97 -8.21 3.98
N CYS A 33 11.22 -7.21 4.49
CA CYS A 33 10.82 -7.21 5.90
C CYS A 33 9.90 -8.42 6.18
N SER A 34 9.81 -8.83 7.45
CA SER A 34 9.05 -10.03 7.84
C SER A 34 7.58 -9.99 7.40
N LEU A 35 6.96 -8.80 7.38
CA LEU A 35 5.59 -8.61 6.87
C LEU A 35 5.50 -8.86 5.37
N CYS A 36 6.30 -8.15 4.57
CA CYS A 36 6.28 -8.25 3.11
C CYS A 36 6.71 -9.64 2.62
N ALA A 37 7.72 -10.23 3.28
CA ALA A 37 8.21 -11.58 2.98
C ALA A 37 7.15 -12.66 3.24
N ARG A 38 6.35 -12.52 4.32
CA ARG A 38 5.24 -13.45 4.60
C ARG A 38 4.07 -13.28 3.63
N ASN A 39 3.78 -12.04 3.22
CA ASN A 39 2.70 -11.76 2.28
C ASN A 39 3.07 -12.06 0.81
N GLY A 40 4.35 -12.11 0.47
CA GLY A 40 4.83 -12.39 -0.89
C GLY A 40 4.39 -11.36 -1.93
N SER A 41 4.10 -10.11 -1.51
CA SER A 41 3.52 -9.09 -2.37
C SER A 41 4.60 -8.20 -3.01
N LEU A 42 4.34 -7.80 -4.26
CA LEU A 42 5.10 -6.76 -4.96
C LEU A 42 4.32 -5.45 -4.91
N TYR A 43 5.01 -4.33 -4.77
CA TYR A 43 4.38 -3.02 -4.57
C TYR A 43 4.80 -2.01 -5.63
N ILE A 44 3.87 -1.13 -5.99
CA ILE A 44 4.17 0.15 -6.63
C ILE A 44 3.80 1.22 -5.63
N TYR A 45 4.73 2.11 -5.32
CA TYR A 45 4.46 3.26 -4.47
C TYR A 45 3.77 4.34 -5.30
N PHE A 46 2.74 4.95 -4.74
CA PHE A 46 2.09 6.15 -5.25
C PHE A 46 2.36 7.29 -4.27
N GLN A 47 2.40 8.52 -4.78
CA GLN A 47 2.89 9.69 -4.03
C GLN A 47 1.80 10.32 -3.18
N LYS A 48 0.54 10.21 -3.61
CA LYS A 48 -0.60 10.91 -3.00
C LYS A 48 -1.73 9.95 -2.70
N LYS A 49 -2.39 10.12 -1.55
CA LYS A 49 -3.52 9.28 -1.16
C LYS A 49 -4.65 9.34 -2.19
N GLU A 50 -4.84 10.49 -2.83
CA GLU A 50 -5.88 10.74 -3.84
C GLU A 50 -5.67 9.95 -5.13
N GLU A 51 -4.48 9.38 -5.34
CA GLU A 51 -4.17 8.49 -6.46
C GLU A 51 -4.87 7.14 -6.32
N VAL A 52 -5.31 6.76 -5.11
CA VAL A 52 -6.14 5.58 -4.85
C VAL A 52 -7.56 6.00 -4.53
N LYS A 53 -8.53 5.44 -5.25
CA LYS A 53 -9.96 5.66 -5.00
C LYS A 53 -10.66 4.33 -4.86
N TYR A 54 -11.26 4.09 -3.70
CA TYR A 54 -12.16 2.98 -3.51
C TYR A 54 -13.54 3.35 -4.03
N PHE A 55 -14.19 2.43 -4.73
CA PHE A 55 -15.56 2.62 -5.22
C PHE A 55 -16.47 1.45 -4.82
N SER A 56 -15.93 0.45 -4.11
CA SER A 56 -16.67 -0.62 -3.45
C SER A 56 -15.88 -1.14 -2.25
N GLY A 57 -16.57 -1.38 -1.13
CA GLY A 57 -16.01 -2.09 0.02
C GLY A 57 -15.01 -1.32 0.89
N GLU A 58 -14.87 0.00 0.72
CA GLU A 58 -13.93 0.79 1.55
C GLU A 58 -14.24 0.67 3.04
N ALA A 59 -15.52 0.73 3.40
CA ALA A 59 -15.97 0.60 4.79
C ALA A 59 -15.77 -0.82 5.36
N ASP A 60 -15.61 -1.82 4.50
CA ASP A 60 -15.38 -3.21 4.89
C ASP A 60 -13.90 -3.52 5.10
N LEU A 61 -12.98 -2.64 4.68
CA LEU A 61 -11.54 -2.84 4.88
C LEU A 61 -11.25 -3.03 6.37
N LYS A 62 -10.49 -4.08 6.65
CA LYS A 62 -9.88 -4.26 7.97
C LYS A 62 -8.41 -3.92 7.88
N SER A 63 -7.88 -3.44 9.00
CA SER A 63 -6.48 -3.13 9.11
C SER A 63 -5.93 -3.50 10.47
N TYR A 64 -4.61 -3.66 10.52
CA TYR A 64 -3.85 -3.76 11.77
C TYR A 64 -2.53 -3.00 11.63
N ASN A 65 -2.00 -2.56 12.77
CA ASN A 65 -0.73 -1.85 12.82
C ASN A 65 0.40 -2.88 12.95
N ALA A 66 1.29 -2.89 11.97
CA ALA A 66 2.50 -3.70 11.97
C ALA A 66 3.70 -2.84 12.40
N ASP A 67 4.42 -3.30 13.41
CA ASP A 67 5.73 -2.76 13.78
C ASP A 67 6.81 -3.42 12.92
N LEU A 68 7.56 -2.60 12.18
CA LEU A 68 8.67 -3.07 11.34
C LEU A 68 10.00 -3.20 12.09
N GLY A 69 10.01 -2.94 13.41
CA GLY A 69 11.08 -3.21 14.37
C GLY A 69 12.37 -2.39 14.20
N SER A 70 12.64 -1.89 13.00
CA SER A 70 13.95 -1.35 12.62
C SER A 70 14.04 0.17 12.63
N ASN A 71 12.94 0.91 12.85
CA ASN A 71 12.94 2.39 12.90
C ASN A 71 11.67 3.01 13.53
N LYS A 72 10.96 2.30 14.43
CA LYS A 72 9.63 2.73 14.94
C LYS A 72 8.65 3.11 13.82
N ARG A 73 8.77 2.48 12.66
CA ARG A 73 7.86 2.68 11.53
C ARG A 73 6.71 1.72 11.74
N TYR A 74 5.55 2.31 11.99
CA TYR A 74 4.31 1.56 12.05
C TYR A 74 3.65 1.65 10.67
N LEU A 75 3.25 0.51 10.12
CA LEU A 75 2.44 0.46 8.92
C LEU A 75 1.04 0.04 9.32
N GLU A 76 0.02 0.75 8.85
CA GLU A 76 -1.32 0.20 8.87
C GLU A 76 -1.52 -0.66 7.62
N HIS A 77 -1.57 -1.97 7.83
CA HIS A 77 -1.73 -2.99 6.81
C HIS A 77 -3.22 -3.21 6.56
N MET A 78 -3.68 -3.04 5.33
CA MET A 78 -5.10 -3.12 4.95
C MET A 78 -5.38 -4.36 4.12
N PHE A 79 -6.49 -5.04 4.42
CA PHE A 79 -6.88 -6.28 3.76
C PHE A 79 -8.40 -6.46 3.71
N CYS A 80 -8.84 -7.32 2.80
CA CYS A 80 -10.24 -7.74 2.71
C CYS A 80 -10.56 -8.76 3.82
N PRO A 81 -11.54 -8.52 4.71
CA PRO A 81 -11.89 -9.47 5.76
C PRO A 81 -12.50 -10.77 5.22
N GLN A 82 -13.07 -10.76 4.01
CA GLN A 82 -13.77 -11.91 3.45
C GLN A 82 -12.82 -12.92 2.80
N CYS A 83 -11.80 -12.45 2.07
CA CYS A 83 -10.88 -13.33 1.33
C CYS A 83 -9.42 -13.22 1.78
N GLY A 84 -9.10 -12.37 2.76
CA GLY A 84 -7.74 -12.17 3.25
C GLY A 84 -6.79 -11.47 2.27
N SER A 85 -7.25 -11.11 1.06
CA SER A 85 -6.40 -10.43 0.09
C SER A 85 -5.93 -9.09 0.64
N TYR A 86 -4.62 -8.91 0.60
CA TYR A 86 -3.96 -7.64 0.85
C TYR A 86 -4.37 -6.61 -0.22
N THR A 87 -4.72 -5.39 0.21
CA THR A 87 -5.18 -4.31 -0.68
C THR A 87 -4.28 -3.09 -0.66
N GLY A 88 -3.46 -2.93 0.36
CA GLY A 88 -2.59 -1.76 0.50
C GLY A 88 -2.07 -1.62 1.93
N TRP A 89 -1.09 -0.74 2.13
CA TRP A 89 -0.68 -0.29 3.46
C TRP A 89 -0.54 1.23 3.44
N LYS A 90 -0.59 1.85 4.61
CA LYS A 90 -0.24 3.26 4.80
C LYS A 90 0.81 3.39 5.89
N CYS A 91 1.81 4.23 5.65
CA CYS A 91 2.74 4.59 6.71
C CYS A 91 1.99 5.36 7.79
N LEU A 92 2.21 4.98 9.04
CA LEU A 92 1.82 5.77 10.20
C LEU A 92 2.98 6.70 10.54
N GLU A 93 2.66 7.91 10.99
CA GLU A 93 3.59 9.02 11.16
C GLU A 93 4.50 8.89 12.41
N PRO A 94 5.70 9.56 12.44
CA PRO A 94 6.04 10.68 11.57
C PRO A 94 6.59 10.26 10.20
N PRO A 95 6.46 11.13 9.20
CA PRO A 95 6.76 10.81 7.83
C PRO A 95 8.27 10.90 7.49
N PHE A 96 8.57 10.65 6.22
CA PHE A 96 9.90 10.52 5.61
C PHE A 96 10.86 11.70 5.87
N GLU A 97 10.34 12.89 6.20
CA GLU A 97 11.11 14.12 6.38
C GLU A 97 11.74 14.33 7.77
N LEU A 98 11.62 13.39 8.72
CA LEU A 98 12.20 13.52 10.08
C LEU A 98 13.50 12.72 10.32
N LEU A 99 14.18 12.27 9.26
CA LEU A 99 15.53 11.69 9.32
C LEU A 99 16.61 12.79 9.16
N PRO A 100 17.66 12.86 10.00
CA PRO A 100 18.78 13.77 9.76
C PRO A 100 19.53 13.36 8.47
N GLY A 101 19.67 14.27 7.50
CA GLY A 101 20.47 14.07 6.28
C GLY A 101 19.71 13.75 4.99
N VAL A 102 18.45 14.17 4.85
CA VAL A 102 17.77 14.31 3.55
C VAL A 102 17.77 15.82 3.23
N GLU A 103 18.70 16.46 2.52
CA GLU A 103 19.76 16.10 1.57
C GLU A 103 21.06 15.50 2.14
N ARG A 104 21.77 14.71 1.31
CA ARG A 104 22.47 15.25 0.11
C ARG A 104 22.25 14.41 -1.13
#